data_AF-A0A1Q9PR58-F1
#
_entry.id   AF-A0A1Q9PR58-F1
#
_cell.length_a   1.000
_cell.length_b   1.000
_cell.length_c   1.000
_cell.angle_alpha   90.00
_cell.angle_beta   90.00
_cell.angle_gamma   90.00
#
_symmetry.space_group_name_H-M   'P 1'
#
loop_
_entity.id
_entity.type
_entity.pdbx_description
1 polymer ?
#
loop_
_entity_poly.entity_id
_entity_poly.type
_entity_poly.pdbx_seq_one_letter_code
_entity_poly.pdbx_strand_id
1 'polypeptide(L)'
;MDKQLKDLKRVYEKQNVTTFTNKDRENVYRKLESVQSKPLKDFSKYVPKALTYIAYGLMVVFILGIVNQQLDLFPQDLTRGGKATPNIKEPPITNEDPEFEMYEGKPLNIAVVGESPEIKEKQVSFSGFSFEKIMLMSNDLDSYDAVFIMQENLSQAAESQYADVYLNSTIPFFFISAKSHIPFTVNTTEYNESWDWTPGNSYAVGVLKSAEDDSLKSWGFGLYNDEMIEEHIKEMYSRIFKQVEKESITNDEEEDGIGAPIEDSKSVQTNIEPSAELKALYKGYASKKDDQLLAGLSPLDVFKLYFYAKHLEDSETTYALYIKGEMFGTPSEEEYFGEPEFYGAIFNENDKKLHSELQQVKEFKINYLNDNEAIITWKGQEGSLPAFRLIKDSKMNVWKVSWLPMQ
;
A
#
# COMPACT_ATOMS: atom_id res chain seq x y z
N MET A 1 -8.98 6.68 -55.11
CA MET A 1 -8.81 7.34 -53.80
C MET A 1 -9.97 8.29 -53.61
N ASP A 2 -10.83 7.96 -52.66
CA ASP A 2 -12.24 8.34 -52.63
C ASP A 2 -12.48 9.81 -52.31
N LYS A 3 -13.54 10.39 -52.88
CA LYS A 3 -13.90 11.81 -52.70
C LYS A 3 -14.17 12.15 -51.24
N GLN A 4 -14.73 11.18 -50.50
CA GLN A 4 -14.97 11.27 -49.06
C GLN A 4 -13.68 11.41 -48.25
N LEU A 5 -12.59 10.72 -48.66
CA LEU A 5 -11.31 10.79 -47.96
C LEU A 5 -10.63 12.16 -48.14
N LYS A 6 -10.81 12.79 -49.31
CA LYS A 6 -10.32 14.15 -49.56
C LYS A 6 -11.07 15.20 -48.77
N ASP A 7 -12.39 15.04 -48.62
CA ASP A 7 -13.19 15.98 -47.84
C ASP A 7 -12.94 15.82 -46.33
N LEU A 8 -12.76 14.59 -45.84
CA LEU A 8 -12.38 14.32 -44.45
C LEU A 8 -11.02 14.93 -44.09
N LYS A 9 -10.02 14.75 -44.97
CA LYS A 9 -8.70 15.35 -44.80
C LYS A 9 -8.77 16.89 -44.76
N ARG A 10 -9.61 17.49 -45.61
CA ARG A 10 -9.77 18.94 -45.69
C ARG A 10 -10.48 19.53 -44.47
N VAL A 11 -11.37 18.77 -43.81
CA VAL A 11 -11.99 19.15 -42.53
C VAL A 11 -10.98 19.02 -41.39
N TYR A 12 -10.20 17.94 -41.35
CA TYR A 12 -9.20 17.67 -40.32
C TYR A 12 -8.06 18.70 -40.32
N GLU A 13 -7.54 19.05 -41.51
CA GLU A 13 -6.50 20.09 -41.66
C GLU A 13 -7.00 21.50 -41.33
N LYS A 14 -8.32 21.73 -41.28
CA LYS A 14 -8.92 23.03 -40.94
C LYS A 14 -9.20 23.19 -39.44
N GLN A 15 -9.34 22.09 -38.69
CA GLN A 15 -9.65 22.11 -37.25
C GLN A 15 -8.42 22.06 -36.34
N ASN A 16 -7.27 21.54 -36.81
CA ASN A 16 -6.06 21.43 -36.00
C ASN A 16 -4.89 22.21 -36.59
N VAL A 17 -4.94 23.53 -36.45
CA VAL A 17 -3.75 24.38 -36.61
C VAL A 17 -3.02 24.41 -35.27
N THR A 18 -2.26 23.36 -34.95
CA THR A 18 -1.22 23.48 -33.92
C THR A 18 -0.04 24.21 -34.57
N THR A 19 0.01 25.53 -34.46
CA THR A 19 1.16 26.31 -34.91
C THR A 19 2.32 26.10 -33.94
N PHE A 20 3.08 25.02 -34.16
CA PHE A 20 4.49 25.03 -33.78
C PHE A 20 5.17 26.09 -34.63
N THR A 21 5.50 27.22 -34.04
CA THR A 21 6.18 28.29 -34.77
C THR A 21 7.64 27.88 -35.02
N ASN A 22 8.28 28.48 -36.02
CA ASN A 22 9.72 28.28 -36.23
C ASN A 22 10.54 28.70 -34.98
N LYS A 23 10.02 29.62 -34.17
CA LYS A 23 10.59 30.03 -32.89
C LYS A 23 10.51 28.92 -31.83
N ASP A 24 9.43 28.15 -31.81
CA ASP A 24 9.28 27.01 -30.90
C ASP A 24 10.24 25.87 -31.25
N ARG A 25 10.46 25.61 -32.54
CA ARG A 25 11.51 24.67 -32.99
C ARG A 25 12.90 25.14 -32.58
N GLU A 26 13.21 26.42 -32.77
CA GLU A 26 14.54 26.96 -32.44
C GLU A 26 14.81 26.94 -30.92
N ASN A 27 13.78 27.12 -30.10
CA ASN A 27 13.86 26.97 -28.64
C ASN A 27 14.11 25.52 -28.22
N VAL A 28 13.48 24.55 -28.89
CA VAL A 28 13.71 23.12 -28.64
C VAL A 28 15.12 22.72 -29.05
N TYR A 29 15.62 23.19 -30.21
CA TYR A 29 16.99 22.94 -30.64
C TYR A 29 18.04 23.51 -29.66
N ARG A 30 17.85 24.74 -29.17
CA ARG A 30 18.73 25.32 -28.13
C ARG A 30 18.71 24.51 -26.83
N LYS A 31 17.55 23.99 -26.44
CA LYS A 31 17.42 23.17 -25.23
C LYS A 31 18.16 21.83 -25.40
N LEU A 32 18.12 21.23 -26.58
CA LEU A 32 18.84 19.98 -26.90
C LEU A 32 20.37 20.18 -26.95
N GLU A 33 20.86 21.28 -27.53
CA GLU A 33 22.31 21.61 -27.53
C GLU A 33 22.85 21.90 -26.12
N SER A 34 22.03 22.50 -25.24
CA SER A 34 22.41 22.74 -23.84
C SER A 34 22.51 21.46 -22.99
N VAL A 35 21.87 20.36 -23.44
CA VAL A 35 21.90 19.06 -22.77
C VAL A 35 23.07 18.19 -23.27
N GLN A 36 23.46 18.31 -24.55
CA GLN A 36 24.58 17.53 -25.12
C GLN A 36 25.98 18.07 -24.80
N SER A 37 26.11 19.26 -24.20
CA SER A 37 27.41 19.91 -23.97
C SER A 37 28.00 19.74 -22.56
N LYS A 38 27.39 18.94 -21.68
CA LYS A 38 28.02 18.55 -20.40
C LYS A 38 28.83 17.26 -20.59
N PRO A 39 30.17 17.27 -20.46
CA PRO A 39 30.96 16.04 -20.55
C PRO A 39 30.66 15.14 -19.36
N LEU A 40 30.05 13.98 -19.63
CA LEU A 40 29.96 12.86 -18.70
C LEU A 40 31.39 12.40 -18.36
N LYS A 41 31.73 12.41 -17.07
CA LYS A 41 32.99 11.84 -16.57
C LYS A 41 33.00 10.35 -16.87
N ASP A 42 34.04 9.90 -17.57
CA ASP A 42 34.29 8.53 -17.98
C ASP A 42 34.48 7.60 -16.76
N PHE A 43 33.39 6.96 -16.33
CA PHE A 43 33.36 6.00 -15.22
C PHE A 43 34.02 4.65 -15.59
N SER A 44 34.41 4.42 -16.84
CA SER A 44 34.98 3.14 -17.30
C SER A 44 36.41 2.89 -16.80
N LYS A 45 37.07 3.90 -16.20
CA LYS A 45 38.43 3.78 -15.65
C LYS A 45 38.51 3.28 -14.20
N TYR A 46 37.40 3.22 -13.47
CA TYR A 46 37.41 2.94 -12.03
C TYR A 46 36.81 1.58 -11.63
N VAL A 47 36.29 0.81 -12.59
CA VAL A 47 35.81 -0.56 -12.31
C VAL A 47 36.87 -1.55 -12.79
N PRO A 48 37.62 -2.21 -11.89
CA PRO A 48 38.60 -3.22 -12.30
C PRO A 48 37.86 -4.39 -12.96
N LYS A 49 38.37 -4.87 -14.10
CA LYS A 49 37.75 -5.91 -14.94
C LYS A 49 37.32 -7.17 -14.17
N ALA A 50 37.93 -7.46 -13.02
CA ALA A 50 37.55 -8.55 -12.13
C ALA A 50 36.10 -8.44 -11.60
N LEU A 51 35.61 -7.23 -11.30
CA LEU A 51 34.23 -7.01 -10.82
C LEU A 51 33.18 -7.33 -11.88
N THR A 52 33.47 -7.04 -13.15
CA THR A 52 32.58 -7.38 -14.27
C THR A 52 32.50 -8.90 -14.48
N TYR A 53 33.60 -9.64 -14.26
CA TYR A 53 33.59 -11.11 -14.33
C TYR A 53 32.88 -11.76 -13.14
N ILE A 54 32.94 -11.15 -11.94
CA ILE A 54 32.18 -11.63 -10.76
C ILE A 54 30.68 -11.45 -10.99
N ALA A 55 30.25 -10.30 -11.51
CA ALA A 55 28.85 -10.05 -11.82
C ALA A 55 28.31 -10.99 -12.92
N TYR A 56 29.08 -11.24 -13.99
CA TYR A 56 28.70 -12.21 -15.01
C TYR A 56 28.74 -13.66 -14.49
N GLY A 57 29.68 -14.00 -13.61
CA GLY A 57 29.76 -15.31 -12.98
C GLY A 57 28.55 -15.61 -12.10
N LEU A 58 28.11 -14.64 -11.30
CA LEU A 58 26.91 -14.75 -10.47
C LEU A 58 25.64 -14.87 -11.31
N MET A 59 25.54 -14.11 -12.41
CA MET A 59 24.39 -14.17 -13.32
C MET A 59 24.28 -15.54 -14.04
N VAL A 60 25.41 -16.14 -14.43
CA VAL A 60 25.43 -17.46 -15.09
C VAL A 60 25.12 -18.59 -14.11
N VAL A 61 25.56 -18.49 -12.84
CA VAL A 61 25.19 -19.46 -11.79
C VAL A 61 23.69 -19.37 -11.47
N PHE A 62 23.11 -18.17 -11.48
CA PHE A 62 21.67 -17.97 -11.27
C PHE A 62 20.84 -18.57 -12.41
N ILE A 63 21.26 -18.38 -13.66
CA ILE A 63 20.57 -18.93 -14.84
C ILE A 63 20.72 -20.47 -14.91
N LEU A 64 21.88 -21.03 -14.53
CA LEU A 64 22.08 -22.48 -14.50
C LEU A 64 21.41 -23.16 -13.28
N GLY A 65 21.22 -22.43 -12.17
CA GLY A 65 20.54 -22.92 -10.98
C GLY A 65 19.05 -23.14 -11.17
N ILE A 66 18.40 -22.31 -12.00
CA ILE A 66 16.96 -22.41 -12.30
C ILE A 66 16.65 -23.59 -13.23
N VAL A 67 17.61 -24.04 -14.05
CA VAL A 67 17.38 -25.13 -15.02
C VAL A 67 17.58 -26.54 -14.41
N ASN A 68 18.10 -26.66 -13.18
CA ASN A 68 18.50 -27.97 -12.61
C ASN A 68 17.65 -28.47 -11.41
N GLN A 69 16.50 -27.85 -11.09
CA GLN A 69 15.54 -28.39 -10.11
C GLN A 69 14.38 -29.15 -10.78
N GLN A 70 14.73 -30.21 -11.50
CA GLN A 70 13.87 -31.37 -11.76
C GLN A 70 14.78 -32.59 -11.86
N LEU A 71 15.22 -33.14 -10.72
CA LEU A 71 15.86 -34.46 -10.67
C LEU A 71 15.53 -35.12 -9.32
N ASP A 72 14.71 -36.16 -9.41
CA ASP A 72 14.42 -37.14 -8.37
C ASP A 72 15.72 -37.73 -7.79
N LEU A 73 15.94 -37.55 -6.49
CA LEU A 73 16.96 -38.28 -5.73
C LEU A 73 16.41 -38.73 -4.38
N PHE A 74 15.54 -39.74 -4.41
CA PHE A 74 15.42 -40.69 -3.29
C PHE A 74 15.99 -42.04 -3.72
N PRO A 75 16.99 -42.57 -2.99
CA PRO A 75 17.14 -44.00 -2.84
C PRO A 75 16.47 -44.46 -1.53
N GLN A 76 15.64 -45.49 -1.66
CA GLN A 76 15.12 -46.28 -0.56
C GLN A 76 16.20 -47.08 0.17
N ASP A 77 15.89 -47.37 1.43
CA ASP A 77 16.46 -48.37 2.34
C ASP A 77 17.89 -48.17 2.87
N LEU A 78 17.97 -47.98 4.20
CA LEU A 78 18.61 -48.94 5.08
C LEU A 78 18.15 -48.73 6.54
N THR A 79 17.49 -49.77 7.06
CA THR A 79 17.15 -49.99 8.46
C THR A 79 18.36 -49.94 9.40
N ARG A 80 18.11 -49.52 10.66
CA ARG A 80 18.54 -50.15 11.95
C ARG A 80 19.23 -49.19 12.92
N GLY A 81 18.57 -48.91 14.05
CA GLY A 81 19.21 -48.36 15.25
C GLY A 81 18.30 -47.41 16.04
N GLY A 82 17.47 -47.96 16.93
CA GLY A 82 16.53 -47.18 17.72
C GLY A 82 17.14 -46.30 18.81
N LYS A 83 16.43 -45.22 19.13
CA LYS A 83 16.24 -44.65 20.47
C LYS A 83 14.93 -43.87 20.46
N ALA A 84 14.09 -44.15 21.45
CA ALA A 84 12.77 -43.55 21.61
C ALA A 84 12.89 -42.09 22.07
N THR A 85 12.11 -41.21 21.44
CA THR A 85 11.84 -39.83 21.86
C THR A 85 10.32 -39.65 21.87
N PRO A 86 9.74 -38.84 22.79
CA PRO A 86 8.34 -38.97 23.20
C PRO A 86 7.36 -38.46 22.15
N ASN A 87 6.21 -39.11 22.14
CA ASN A 87 5.04 -38.85 21.32
C ASN A 87 4.45 -37.46 21.62
N ILE A 88 4.82 -36.45 20.81
CA ILE A 88 4.01 -35.23 20.69
C ILE A 88 2.91 -35.58 19.70
N LYS A 89 1.69 -35.77 20.21
CA LYS A 89 0.51 -35.81 19.35
C LYS A 89 0.37 -34.43 18.73
N GLU A 90 0.59 -34.35 17.42
CA GLU A 90 0.15 -33.19 16.64
C GLU A 90 -1.35 -32.99 16.90
N PRO A 91 -1.80 -31.75 17.18
CA PRO A 91 -3.22 -31.46 17.27
C PRO A 91 -3.87 -31.73 15.90
N PRO A 92 -5.12 -32.20 15.86
CA PRO A 92 -5.81 -32.46 14.61
C PRO A 92 -5.98 -31.15 13.85
N ILE A 93 -5.46 -31.08 12.62
CA ILE A 93 -5.77 -30.02 11.67
C ILE A 93 -7.21 -30.30 11.20
N THR A 94 -8.15 -29.51 11.67
CA THR A 94 -9.50 -29.47 11.12
C THR A 94 -9.48 -28.64 9.84
N ASN A 95 -9.51 -29.31 8.69
CA ASN A 95 -9.73 -28.73 7.37
C ASN A 95 -11.23 -28.40 7.18
N GLU A 96 -11.75 -27.44 7.93
CA GLU A 96 -13.05 -26.85 7.64
C GLU A 96 -12.83 -25.37 7.39
N ASP A 97 -13.09 -24.92 6.16
CA ASP A 97 -13.09 -23.48 5.84
C ASP A 97 -14.10 -22.79 6.78
N PRO A 98 -13.75 -21.64 7.37
CA PRO A 98 -14.67 -20.94 8.25
C PRO A 98 -15.90 -20.48 7.45
N GLU A 99 -17.06 -20.50 8.10
CA GLU A 99 -18.27 -19.95 7.51
C GLU A 99 -18.10 -18.43 7.35
N PHE A 100 -18.03 -17.96 6.09
CA PHE A 100 -17.83 -16.56 5.77
C PHE A 100 -19.12 -15.75 5.90
N GLU A 101 -19.01 -14.60 6.56
CA GLU A 101 -20.13 -13.69 6.77
C GLU A 101 -20.46 -12.92 5.48
N MET A 102 -21.65 -13.13 4.94
CA MET A 102 -22.14 -12.42 3.75
C MET A 102 -22.49 -10.96 4.07
N TYR A 103 -22.47 -10.10 3.05
CA TYR A 103 -23.00 -8.75 3.18
C TYR A 103 -24.55 -8.80 3.15
N GLU A 104 -25.18 -8.25 4.19
CA GLU A 104 -26.65 -8.19 4.35
C GLU A 104 -27.17 -6.74 4.47
N GLY A 105 -26.32 -5.75 4.15
CA GLY A 105 -26.64 -4.32 4.26
C GLY A 105 -27.60 -3.81 3.17
N LYS A 106 -27.66 -2.48 3.01
CA LYS A 106 -28.53 -1.84 2.03
C LYS A 106 -28.23 -2.30 0.59
N PRO A 107 -29.22 -2.24 -0.34
CA PRO A 107 -28.94 -2.48 -1.74
C PRO A 107 -27.87 -1.52 -2.27
N LEU A 108 -26.91 -2.04 -3.04
CA LEU A 108 -25.83 -1.25 -3.62
C LEU A 108 -25.89 -1.31 -5.15
N ASN A 109 -25.68 -0.17 -5.80
CA ASN A 109 -25.54 -0.03 -7.23
C ASN A 109 -24.11 0.35 -7.58
N ILE A 110 -23.36 -0.60 -8.14
CA ILE A 110 -21.92 -0.45 -8.40
C ILE A 110 -21.69 -0.34 -9.92
N ALA A 111 -20.99 0.71 -10.34
CA ALA A 111 -20.53 0.83 -11.71
C ALA A 111 -19.32 -0.09 -11.93
N VAL A 112 -19.26 -0.80 -13.06
CA VAL A 112 -18.15 -1.72 -13.36
C VAL A 112 -17.53 -1.42 -14.70
N VAL A 113 -16.22 -1.21 -14.72
CA VAL A 113 -15.40 -1.17 -15.94
C VAL A 113 -14.77 -2.54 -16.15
N GLY A 114 -15.42 -3.34 -16.98
CA GLY A 114 -15.04 -4.72 -17.24
C GLY A 114 -16.16 -5.72 -17.03
N GLU A 115 -15.79 -6.99 -16.87
CA GLU A 115 -16.71 -8.08 -16.58
C GLU A 115 -17.20 -8.00 -15.13
N SER A 116 -18.52 -8.02 -14.93
CA SER A 116 -19.09 -7.98 -13.57
C SER A 116 -18.70 -9.22 -12.77
N PRO A 117 -18.30 -9.07 -11.50
CA PRO A 117 -17.87 -10.21 -10.70
C PRO A 117 -19.05 -11.10 -10.30
N GLU A 118 -18.76 -12.38 -10.10
CA GLU A 118 -19.73 -13.34 -9.58
C GLU A 118 -19.78 -13.27 -8.05
N ILE A 119 -20.92 -12.89 -7.49
CA ILE A 119 -21.12 -12.70 -6.04
C ILE A 119 -22.34 -13.47 -5.52
N LYS A 120 -22.49 -13.57 -4.20
CA LYS A 120 -23.63 -14.27 -3.55
C LYS A 120 -24.80 -13.33 -3.24
N GLU A 121 -24.51 -12.06 -3.07
CA GLU A 121 -25.40 -11.00 -2.62
C GLU A 121 -26.35 -10.59 -3.74
N LYS A 122 -27.65 -10.83 -3.53
CA LYS A 122 -28.69 -10.52 -4.52
C LYS A 122 -29.08 -9.05 -4.53
N GLN A 123 -28.76 -8.33 -3.46
CA GLN A 123 -29.07 -6.92 -3.28
C GLN A 123 -28.00 -5.98 -3.85
N VAL A 124 -26.88 -6.53 -4.34
CA VAL A 124 -25.84 -5.76 -5.03
C VAL A 124 -26.05 -5.93 -6.53
N SER A 125 -26.15 -4.80 -7.24
CA SER A 125 -26.33 -4.77 -8.69
C SER A 125 -25.16 -4.08 -9.36
N PHE A 126 -24.73 -4.64 -10.50
CA PHE A 126 -23.66 -4.09 -11.32
C PHE A 126 -24.20 -3.46 -12.59
N SER A 127 -23.69 -2.28 -12.90
CA SER A 127 -23.98 -1.58 -14.15
C SER A 127 -22.70 -1.41 -14.94
N GLY A 128 -22.65 -1.98 -16.14
CA GLY A 128 -21.51 -1.84 -17.03
C GLY A 128 -21.22 -0.38 -17.38
N PHE A 129 -19.95 -0.02 -17.36
CA PHE A 129 -19.45 1.34 -17.57
C PHE A 129 -18.19 1.31 -18.45
N SER A 130 -17.92 2.40 -19.17
CA SER A 130 -16.70 2.54 -19.99
C SER A 130 -15.84 3.69 -19.50
N PHE A 131 -14.54 3.65 -19.79
CA PHE A 131 -13.63 4.73 -19.45
C PHE A 131 -14.00 6.08 -20.10
N GLU A 132 -14.56 6.08 -21.32
CA GLU A 132 -15.02 7.34 -21.92
C GLU A 132 -16.13 7.98 -21.07
N LYS A 133 -17.01 7.13 -20.50
CA LYS A 133 -18.10 7.59 -19.64
C LYS A 133 -17.57 8.11 -18.29
N ILE A 134 -16.50 7.53 -17.75
CA ILE A 134 -15.83 8.02 -16.52
C ILE A 134 -15.33 9.45 -16.71
N MET A 135 -14.71 9.75 -17.86
CA MET A 135 -14.18 11.10 -18.12
C MET A 135 -15.24 12.13 -18.49
N LEU A 136 -16.30 11.72 -19.21
CA LEU A 136 -17.32 12.62 -19.75
C LEU A 136 -18.47 12.90 -18.78
N MET A 137 -18.68 12.01 -17.80
CA MET A 137 -19.86 12.00 -16.94
C MET A 137 -19.47 11.81 -15.47
N SER A 138 -18.42 12.50 -14.99
CA SER A 138 -18.00 12.42 -13.58
C SER A 138 -19.13 12.76 -12.59
N ASN A 139 -20.09 13.61 -12.99
CA ASN A 139 -21.26 13.96 -12.18
C ASN A 139 -22.38 12.89 -12.22
N ASP A 140 -22.39 11.98 -13.18
CA ASP A 140 -23.36 10.85 -13.20
C ASP A 140 -22.87 9.69 -12.33
N LEU A 141 -21.60 9.71 -11.90
CA LEU A 141 -21.06 8.71 -10.98
C LEU A 141 -21.73 8.77 -9.61
N ASP A 142 -22.25 9.93 -9.18
CA ASP A 142 -22.98 10.10 -7.91
C ASP A 142 -24.27 9.25 -7.83
N SER A 143 -24.74 8.69 -8.96
CA SER A 143 -25.86 7.73 -8.98
C SER A 143 -25.47 6.29 -8.62
N TYR A 144 -24.18 6.04 -8.39
CA TYR A 144 -23.61 4.77 -7.97
C TYR A 144 -23.01 4.90 -6.58
N ASP A 145 -22.97 3.80 -5.84
CA ASP A 145 -22.34 3.76 -4.53
C ASP A 145 -20.81 3.58 -4.62
N ALA A 146 -20.32 2.99 -5.72
CA ALA A 146 -18.90 2.76 -5.97
C ALA A 146 -18.62 2.48 -7.46
N VAL A 147 -17.34 2.53 -7.84
CA VAL A 147 -16.86 2.08 -9.14
C VAL A 147 -15.84 0.97 -8.98
N PHE A 148 -16.03 -0.15 -9.67
CA PHE A 148 -15.07 -1.25 -9.76
C PHE A 148 -14.38 -1.23 -11.11
N ILE A 149 -13.06 -1.34 -11.09
CA ILE A 149 -12.21 -1.50 -12.27
C ILE A 149 -11.61 -2.90 -12.19
N MET A 150 -11.97 -3.72 -13.18
CA MET A 150 -11.63 -5.14 -13.21
C MET A 150 -10.24 -5.36 -13.80
N GLN A 151 -9.67 -6.55 -13.54
CA GLN A 151 -8.29 -6.90 -13.85
C GLN A 151 -7.90 -6.59 -15.29
N GLU A 152 -8.74 -6.95 -16.25
CA GLU A 152 -8.51 -6.77 -17.68
C GLU A 152 -8.44 -5.30 -18.13
N ASN A 153 -8.86 -4.38 -17.25
CA ASN A 153 -8.88 -2.94 -17.50
C ASN A 153 -7.87 -2.15 -16.65
N LEU A 154 -7.11 -2.80 -15.75
CA LEU A 154 -6.17 -2.11 -14.86
C LEU A 154 -5.07 -1.37 -15.62
N SER A 155 -4.52 -1.97 -16.69
CA SER A 155 -3.49 -1.30 -17.49
C SER A 155 -3.99 0.00 -18.10
N GLN A 156 -5.25 0.06 -18.52
CA GLN A 156 -5.86 1.28 -19.04
C GLN A 156 -6.19 2.26 -17.92
N ALA A 157 -6.68 1.78 -16.78
CA ALA A 157 -6.97 2.60 -15.61
C ALA A 157 -5.74 3.36 -15.08
N ALA A 158 -4.54 2.80 -15.26
CA ALA A 158 -3.29 3.44 -14.87
C ALA A 158 -2.80 4.53 -15.84
N GLU A 159 -3.49 4.76 -16.95
CA GLU A 159 -3.18 5.90 -17.81
C GLU A 159 -3.38 7.20 -17.03
N SER A 160 -2.39 8.09 -17.08
CA SER A 160 -2.33 9.30 -16.26
C SER A 160 -3.55 10.22 -16.38
N GLN A 161 -4.30 10.14 -17.47
CA GLN A 161 -5.53 10.90 -17.70
C GLN A 161 -6.67 10.54 -16.73
N TYR A 162 -6.65 9.36 -16.10
CA TYR A 162 -7.71 8.92 -15.19
C TYR A 162 -7.39 9.20 -13.72
N ALA A 163 -6.13 9.43 -13.37
CA ALA A 163 -5.70 9.65 -11.98
C ALA A 163 -6.47 10.80 -11.30
N ASP A 164 -6.65 11.91 -12.01
CA ASP A 164 -7.40 13.06 -11.51
C ASP A 164 -8.88 12.73 -11.27
N VAL A 165 -9.46 11.78 -11.99
CA VAL A 165 -10.85 11.35 -11.76
C VAL A 165 -10.96 10.62 -10.43
N TYR A 166 -10.04 9.69 -10.16
CA TYR A 166 -10.04 8.92 -8.91
C TYR A 166 -9.76 9.81 -7.70
N LEU A 167 -8.82 10.75 -7.85
CA LEU A 167 -8.42 11.69 -6.79
C LEU A 167 -9.46 12.76 -6.49
N ASN A 168 -10.46 12.97 -7.35
CA ASN A 168 -11.51 13.97 -7.17
C ASN A 168 -12.92 13.38 -7.10
N SER A 169 -13.06 12.06 -7.00
CA SER A 169 -14.37 11.43 -6.88
C SER A 169 -14.91 11.50 -5.45
N THR A 170 -16.22 11.70 -5.37
CA THR A 170 -17.10 11.64 -4.19
C THR A 170 -17.48 10.22 -3.78
N ILE A 171 -17.26 9.24 -4.68
CA ILE A 171 -17.55 7.82 -4.45
C ILE A 171 -16.27 6.99 -4.59
N PRO A 172 -16.16 5.86 -3.87
CA PRO A 172 -14.95 5.08 -3.87
C PRO A 172 -14.72 4.33 -5.19
N PHE A 173 -13.46 4.27 -5.61
CA PHE A 173 -12.97 3.45 -6.71
C PHE A 173 -12.21 2.25 -6.17
N PHE A 174 -12.54 1.05 -6.65
CA PHE A 174 -11.84 -0.19 -6.33
C PHE A 174 -11.19 -0.80 -7.57
N PHE A 175 -9.92 -1.17 -7.44
CA PHE A 175 -9.12 -1.81 -8.46
C PHE A 175 -8.95 -3.28 -8.07
N ILE A 176 -9.60 -4.17 -8.82
CA ILE A 176 -9.67 -5.60 -8.52
C ILE A 176 -8.48 -6.32 -9.19
N SER A 177 -7.84 -7.23 -8.45
CA SER A 177 -6.59 -7.94 -8.79
C SER A 177 -5.33 -7.06 -8.79
N ALA A 178 -5.38 -5.89 -8.14
CA ALA A 178 -4.23 -4.99 -7.98
C ALA A 178 -3.75 -4.96 -6.53
N LYS A 179 -2.43 -5.07 -6.32
CA LYS A 179 -1.85 -5.07 -4.96
C LYS A 179 -1.67 -3.69 -4.34
N SER A 180 -1.74 -2.63 -5.14
CA SER A 180 -1.53 -1.24 -4.70
C SER A 180 -2.30 -0.28 -5.57
N HIS A 181 -2.78 0.82 -4.97
CA HIS A 181 -3.45 1.89 -5.71
C HIS A 181 -2.48 2.86 -6.39
N ILE A 182 -1.19 2.79 -6.06
CA ILE A 182 -0.16 3.74 -6.52
C ILE A 182 -0.14 3.94 -8.04
N PRO A 183 -0.20 2.88 -8.88
CA PRO A 183 -0.21 3.04 -10.34
C PRO A 183 -1.39 3.86 -10.88
N PHE A 184 -2.48 3.96 -10.13
CA PHE A 184 -3.70 4.66 -10.55
C PHE A 184 -3.77 6.07 -10.00
N THR A 185 -3.11 6.34 -8.86
CA THR A 185 -3.17 7.64 -8.18
C THR A 185 -1.91 8.49 -8.35
N VAL A 186 -0.82 7.92 -8.88
CA VAL A 186 0.45 8.63 -9.11
C VAL A 186 0.77 8.65 -10.60
N ASN A 187 0.64 9.83 -11.21
CA ASN A 187 0.79 10.04 -12.67
C ASN A 187 2.16 9.69 -13.28
N THR A 188 3.18 9.40 -12.47
CA THR A 188 4.51 8.97 -12.91
C THR A 188 4.74 7.47 -12.82
N THR A 189 3.77 6.70 -12.30
CA THR A 189 3.89 5.25 -12.10
C THR A 189 3.14 4.51 -13.20
N GLU A 190 3.82 3.61 -13.89
CA GLU A 190 3.20 2.73 -14.88
C GLU A 190 2.74 1.41 -14.24
N TYR A 191 1.54 0.96 -14.60
CA TYR A 191 1.06 -0.37 -14.26
C TYR A 191 1.70 -1.43 -15.17
N ASN A 192 2.05 -2.56 -14.59
CA ASN A 192 2.64 -3.73 -15.23
C ASN A 192 2.42 -4.95 -14.32
N GLU A 193 2.76 -6.15 -14.80
CA GLU A 193 2.51 -7.43 -14.10
C GLU A 193 3.09 -7.49 -12.67
N SER A 194 4.10 -6.68 -12.33
CA SER A 194 4.61 -6.63 -10.95
C SER A 194 3.59 -6.07 -9.96
N TRP A 195 2.55 -5.38 -10.43
CA TRP A 195 1.44 -4.85 -9.64
C TRP A 195 0.25 -5.81 -9.54
N ASP A 196 0.27 -6.89 -10.31
CA ASP A 196 -0.73 -7.94 -10.21
C ASP A 196 -0.68 -8.58 -8.82
N TRP A 197 -1.80 -9.16 -8.42
CA TRP A 197 -1.90 -9.84 -7.14
C TRP A 197 -0.91 -11.00 -7.03
N THR A 198 -0.29 -11.11 -5.85
CA THR A 198 0.46 -12.29 -5.41
C THR A 198 0.09 -12.61 -3.96
N PRO A 199 0.16 -13.89 -3.54
CA PRO A 199 -0.11 -14.29 -2.16
C PRO A 199 0.63 -13.41 -1.14
N GLY A 200 -0.06 -13.00 -0.07
CA GLY A 200 0.47 -12.11 0.95
C GLY A 200 0.26 -10.63 0.64
N ASN A 201 -0.41 -10.28 -0.45
CA ASN A 201 -0.76 -8.91 -0.81
C ASN A 201 -2.28 -8.71 -0.91
N SER A 202 -2.71 -7.44 -0.91
CA SER A 202 -4.07 -7.05 -1.28
C SER A 202 -4.43 -7.60 -2.66
N TYR A 203 -5.57 -8.27 -2.77
CA TYR A 203 -6.18 -8.65 -4.04
C TYR A 203 -6.98 -7.51 -4.63
N ALA A 204 -7.62 -6.69 -3.80
CA ALA A 204 -8.27 -5.46 -4.23
C ALA A 204 -7.78 -4.27 -3.42
N VAL A 205 -7.72 -3.11 -4.05
CA VAL A 205 -7.39 -1.84 -3.40
C VAL A 205 -8.43 -0.79 -3.73
N GLY A 206 -8.80 0.02 -2.74
CA GLY A 206 -9.78 1.08 -2.89
C GLY A 206 -9.19 2.45 -2.63
N VAL A 207 -9.73 3.49 -3.24
CA VAL A 207 -9.42 4.90 -2.95
C VAL A 207 -10.69 5.75 -2.92
N LEU A 208 -10.70 6.78 -2.07
CA LEU A 208 -11.75 7.79 -2.01
C LEU A 208 -11.15 9.11 -1.54
N LYS A 209 -11.52 10.22 -2.16
CA LYS A 209 -11.15 11.53 -1.64
C LYS A 209 -12.03 11.87 -0.44
N SER A 210 -11.41 12.16 0.69
CA SER A 210 -12.08 12.66 1.88
C SER A 210 -12.56 14.10 1.65
N ALA A 211 -13.87 14.34 1.81
CA ALA A 211 -14.44 15.68 1.74
C ALA A 211 -14.02 16.57 2.94
N GLU A 212 -13.63 15.96 4.07
CA GLU A 212 -13.34 16.67 5.31
C GLU A 212 -11.99 17.39 5.31
N ASP A 213 -10.96 16.77 4.72
CA ASP A 213 -9.57 17.21 4.85
C ASP A 213 -8.76 17.14 3.54
N ASP A 214 -9.44 16.89 2.41
CA ASP A 214 -8.84 16.75 1.07
C ASP A 214 -7.82 15.60 0.96
N SER A 215 -7.75 14.73 1.98
CA SER A 215 -6.86 13.57 2.00
C SER A 215 -7.39 12.42 1.16
N LEU A 216 -6.48 11.56 0.68
CA LEU A 216 -6.86 10.35 -0.02
C LEU A 216 -7.00 9.20 0.99
N LYS A 217 -8.23 8.74 1.23
CA LYS A 217 -8.48 7.47 1.92
C LYS A 217 -8.11 6.33 0.97
N SER A 218 -7.49 5.30 1.50
CA SER A 218 -7.24 4.07 0.75
C SER A 218 -7.41 2.82 1.59
N TRP A 219 -7.75 1.71 0.92
CA TRP A 219 -8.01 0.42 1.54
C TRP A 219 -7.34 -0.69 0.75
N GLY A 220 -7.04 -1.80 1.42
CA GLY A 220 -6.54 -3.03 0.81
C GLY A 220 -7.28 -4.24 1.35
N PHE A 221 -7.63 -5.17 0.47
CA PHE A 221 -8.39 -6.39 0.78
C PHE A 221 -7.61 -7.59 0.25
N GLY A 222 -6.99 -8.36 1.15
CA GLY A 222 -6.38 -9.66 0.81
C GLY A 222 -7.41 -10.78 0.76
N LEU A 223 -7.05 -11.91 0.15
CA LEU A 223 -7.88 -13.13 0.15
C LEU A 223 -7.67 -13.93 1.44
N TYR A 224 -8.69 -14.70 1.83
CA TYR A 224 -8.55 -15.63 2.95
C TYR A 224 -7.42 -16.64 2.67
N ASN A 225 -6.51 -16.79 3.63
CA ASN A 225 -5.29 -17.60 3.52
C ASN A 225 -4.42 -17.33 2.28
N ASP A 226 -4.59 -16.16 1.64
CA ASP A 226 -3.90 -15.82 0.38
C ASP A 226 -4.16 -16.80 -0.77
N GLU A 227 -5.30 -17.48 -0.75
CA GLU A 227 -5.68 -18.47 -1.75
C GLU A 227 -6.69 -17.89 -2.73
N MET A 228 -6.35 -17.91 -4.03
CA MET A 228 -7.23 -17.47 -5.12
C MET A 228 -8.28 -18.53 -5.44
N ILE A 229 -9.21 -18.72 -4.51
CA ILE A 229 -10.35 -19.62 -4.62
C ILE A 229 -11.62 -18.77 -4.72
N GLU A 230 -12.57 -19.23 -5.55
CA GLU A 230 -13.82 -18.52 -5.84
C GLU A 230 -14.58 -18.08 -4.58
N GLU A 231 -14.63 -18.94 -3.57
CA GLU A 231 -15.28 -18.66 -2.29
C GLU A 231 -14.60 -17.52 -1.51
N HIS A 232 -13.26 -17.47 -1.51
CA HIS A 232 -12.50 -16.41 -0.83
C HIS A 232 -12.62 -15.07 -1.57
N ILE A 233 -12.72 -15.12 -2.90
CA ILE A 233 -12.98 -13.93 -3.72
C ILE A 233 -14.39 -13.38 -3.40
N LYS A 234 -15.39 -14.25 -3.30
CA LYS A 234 -16.76 -13.87 -2.93
C LYS A 234 -16.83 -13.25 -1.54
N GLU A 235 -16.16 -13.84 -0.56
CA GLU A 235 -16.03 -13.27 0.78
C GLU A 235 -15.36 -11.88 0.77
N MET A 236 -14.29 -11.72 -0.01
CA MET A 236 -13.60 -10.44 -0.13
C MET A 236 -14.55 -9.37 -0.70
N TYR A 237 -15.40 -9.71 -1.68
CA TYR A 237 -16.43 -8.79 -2.16
C TYR A 237 -17.42 -8.40 -1.05
N SER A 238 -17.85 -9.33 -0.19
CA SER A 238 -18.70 -9.00 0.96
C SER A 238 -18.04 -7.95 1.87
N ARG A 239 -16.73 -8.03 2.10
CA ARG A 239 -15.97 -7.01 2.86
C ARG A 239 -15.90 -5.67 2.13
N ILE A 240 -15.73 -5.67 0.82
CA ILE A 240 -15.76 -4.44 0.02
C ILE A 240 -17.15 -3.79 0.09
N PHE A 241 -18.24 -4.54 0.00
CA PHE A 241 -19.60 -4.00 0.09
C PHE A 241 -19.90 -3.35 1.43
N LYS A 242 -19.45 -3.97 2.54
CA LYS A 242 -19.52 -3.34 3.87
C LYS A 242 -18.78 -2.00 3.90
N GLN A 243 -17.62 -1.92 3.24
CA GLN A 243 -16.85 -0.68 3.15
C GLN A 243 -17.53 0.37 2.27
N VAL A 244 -18.14 -0.03 1.15
CA VAL A 244 -18.94 0.87 0.28
C VAL A 244 -20.10 1.47 1.07
N GLU A 245 -20.91 0.63 1.73
CA GLU A 245 -22.05 1.10 2.52
C GLU A 245 -21.60 2.09 3.62
N LYS A 246 -20.49 1.79 4.31
CA LYS A 246 -19.91 2.66 5.33
C LYS A 246 -19.62 4.06 4.80
N GLU A 247 -18.98 4.18 3.63
CA GLU A 247 -18.65 5.50 3.06
C GLU A 247 -19.86 6.19 2.42
N SER A 248 -20.87 5.43 1.95
CA SER A 248 -22.11 6.03 1.46
C SER A 248 -22.91 6.69 2.60
N ILE A 249 -22.93 6.08 3.80
CA ILE A 249 -23.66 6.64 4.96
C ILE A 249 -23.04 7.97 5.42
N THR A 250 -21.70 8.09 5.37
CA THR A 250 -21.02 9.33 5.79
C THR A 250 -21.30 10.53 4.89
N ASN A 251 -21.80 10.32 3.66
CA ASN A 251 -22.12 11.40 2.72
C ASN A 251 -23.58 11.87 2.81
N ASP A 252 -24.49 11.07 3.38
CA ASP A 252 -25.92 11.39 3.47
C ASP A 252 -26.32 12.18 4.74
N GLU A 253 -25.42 12.31 5.73
CA GLU A 253 -25.73 12.93 7.04
C GLU A 253 -25.54 14.47 7.10
N GLU A 254 -25.42 15.18 5.97
CA GLU A 254 -25.31 16.65 5.96
C GLU A 254 -26.64 17.44 5.99
N GLU A 255 -27.82 16.80 6.08
CA GLU A 255 -29.07 17.50 6.42
C GLU A 255 -29.80 16.87 7.62
N ASP A 256 -29.75 17.59 8.74
CA ASP A 256 -30.58 17.48 9.94
C ASP A 256 -30.51 16.17 10.77
N GLY A 257 -29.65 16.22 11.80
CA GLY A 257 -30.05 15.81 13.15
C GLY A 257 -29.38 14.55 13.72
N ILE A 258 -28.27 14.78 14.44
CA ILE A 258 -27.77 13.99 15.58
C ILE A 258 -27.77 12.46 15.32
N GLY A 259 -26.87 11.99 14.46
CA GLY A 259 -26.33 10.63 14.48
C GLY A 259 -25.05 10.63 15.33
N ALA A 260 -24.95 9.74 16.32
CA ALA A 260 -23.77 9.65 17.17
C ALA A 260 -22.57 9.06 16.38
N PRO A 261 -21.35 9.57 16.57
CA PRO A 261 -20.16 9.03 15.91
C PRO A 261 -19.92 7.58 16.33
N ILE A 262 -19.37 6.76 15.43
CA ILE A 262 -18.60 5.58 15.86
C ILE A 262 -17.35 6.13 16.57
N GLU A 263 -17.50 6.38 17.87
CA GLU A 263 -16.42 6.77 18.78
C GLU A 263 -15.42 5.62 18.89
N ASP A 264 -14.20 5.81 18.38
CA ASP A 264 -13.00 5.27 19.04
C ASP A 264 -11.75 6.14 18.76
N SER A 265 -11.95 7.44 18.46
CA SER A 265 -10.86 8.40 18.54
C SER A 265 -10.59 8.74 20.00
N LYS A 266 -9.48 8.24 20.54
CA LYS A 266 -9.06 8.52 21.92
C LYS A 266 -8.10 9.69 21.94
N SER A 267 -8.55 10.85 22.42
CA SER A 267 -7.64 11.96 22.74
C SER A 267 -6.90 11.67 24.05
N VAL A 268 -5.57 11.81 24.03
CA VAL A 268 -4.69 11.58 25.19
C VAL A 268 -3.82 12.82 25.39
N GLN A 269 -3.97 13.46 26.55
CA GLN A 269 -3.14 14.57 26.97
C GLN A 269 -1.82 14.04 27.55
N THR A 270 -0.74 14.10 26.77
CA THR A 270 0.60 13.65 27.14
C THR A 270 1.65 14.30 26.23
N ASN A 271 2.92 14.22 26.62
CA ASN A 271 4.06 14.49 25.73
C ASN A 271 4.62 13.19 25.11
N ILE A 272 5.60 13.35 24.21
CA ILE A 272 6.32 12.24 23.54
C ILE A 272 7.25 11.47 24.49
N GLU A 273 7.61 12.03 25.64
CA GLU A 273 8.60 11.43 26.54
C GLU A 273 8.02 10.15 27.20
N PRO A 274 8.70 9.00 27.12
CA PRO A 274 8.24 7.79 27.79
C PRO A 274 8.29 7.93 29.32
N SER A 275 7.35 7.27 30.01
CA SER A 275 7.38 7.17 31.48
C SER A 275 8.60 6.37 31.96
N ALA A 276 8.92 6.45 33.26
CA ALA A 276 10.03 5.67 33.83
C ALA A 276 9.86 4.15 33.61
N GLU A 277 8.63 3.66 33.68
CA GLU A 277 8.28 2.26 33.41
C GLU A 277 8.50 1.90 31.95
N LEU A 278 8.03 2.75 31.03
CA LEU A 278 8.20 2.54 29.59
C LEU A 278 9.68 2.60 29.17
N LYS A 279 10.50 3.44 29.83
CA LYS A 279 11.97 3.45 29.66
C LYS A 279 12.63 2.19 30.20
N ALA A 280 12.14 1.61 31.30
CA ALA A 280 12.65 0.36 31.82
C ALA A 280 12.34 -0.81 30.88
N LEU A 281 11.10 -0.86 30.35
CA LEU A 281 10.68 -1.80 29.32
C LEU A 281 11.54 -1.64 28.06
N TYR A 282 11.75 -0.40 27.60
CA TYR A 282 12.62 -0.09 26.46
C TYR A 282 14.00 -0.73 26.62
N LYS A 283 14.66 -0.59 27.77
CA LYS A 283 15.99 -1.19 27.99
C LYS A 283 15.97 -2.72 27.86
N GLY A 284 14.92 -3.36 28.35
CA GLY A 284 14.73 -4.80 28.20
C GLY A 284 14.52 -5.20 26.74
N TYR A 285 13.65 -4.47 26.03
CA TYR A 285 13.38 -4.69 24.61
C TYR A 285 14.61 -4.43 23.75
N ALA A 286 15.31 -3.31 23.93
CA ALA A 286 16.51 -2.95 23.19
C ALA A 286 17.63 -4.01 23.29
N SER A 287 17.74 -4.67 24.45
CA SER A 287 18.74 -5.73 24.66
C SER A 287 18.35 -7.09 24.07
N LYS A 288 17.05 -7.40 23.97
CA LYS A 288 16.57 -8.75 23.60
C LYS A 288 15.89 -8.83 22.25
N LYS A 289 15.37 -7.70 21.76
CA LYS A 289 14.45 -7.57 20.62
C LYS A 289 13.30 -8.58 20.66
N ASP A 290 12.78 -8.84 21.86
CA ASP A 290 11.70 -9.79 22.11
C ASP A 290 10.36 -9.07 22.08
N ASP A 291 9.58 -9.32 21.03
CA ASP A 291 8.28 -8.70 20.78
C ASP A 291 7.23 -9.01 21.86
N GLN A 292 7.39 -10.11 22.61
CA GLN A 292 6.50 -10.39 23.75
C GLN A 292 6.59 -9.33 24.85
N LEU A 293 7.70 -8.59 24.93
CA LEU A 293 7.84 -7.48 25.88
C LEU A 293 6.96 -6.27 25.51
N LEU A 294 6.43 -6.21 24.29
CA LEU A 294 5.47 -5.19 23.85
C LEU A 294 4.01 -5.57 24.13
N ALA A 295 3.76 -6.77 24.65
CA ALA A 295 2.41 -7.24 24.94
C ALA A 295 1.68 -6.32 25.92
N GLY A 296 0.44 -5.95 25.56
CA GLY A 296 -0.41 -5.07 26.37
C GLY A 296 -0.07 -3.58 26.27
N LEU A 297 0.98 -3.19 25.52
CA LEU A 297 1.23 -1.78 25.21
C LEU A 297 0.15 -1.24 24.27
N SER A 298 -0.20 0.04 24.44
CA SER A 298 -1.07 0.74 23.49
C SER A 298 -0.29 1.18 22.25
N PRO A 299 -0.97 1.55 21.14
CA PRO A 299 -0.29 2.14 19.99
C PRO A 299 0.56 3.36 20.37
N LEU A 300 0.06 4.20 21.29
CA LEU A 300 0.76 5.39 21.75
C LEU A 300 2.03 5.06 22.56
N ASP A 301 2.05 3.96 23.29
CA ASP A 301 3.26 3.52 24.01
C ASP A 301 4.34 3.06 23.03
N VAL A 302 3.97 2.27 22.01
CA VAL A 302 4.91 1.81 20.96
C VAL A 302 5.44 2.99 20.14
N PHE A 303 4.59 3.97 19.83
CA PHE A 303 4.98 5.22 19.20
C PHE A 303 6.01 6.01 20.02
N LYS A 304 5.79 6.14 21.34
CA LYS A 304 6.77 6.78 22.24
C LYS A 304 8.09 6.01 22.27
N LEU A 305 8.05 4.68 22.32
CA LEU A 305 9.25 3.84 22.26
C LEU A 305 10.02 4.03 20.96
N TYR A 306 9.33 4.14 19.82
CA TYR A 306 9.94 4.38 18.51
C TYR A 306 10.68 5.71 18.45
N PHE A 307 10.02 6.81 18.84
CA PHE A 307 10.67 8.12 18.85
C PHE A 307 11.74 8.25 19.93
N TYR A 308 11.64 7.50 21.03
CA TYR A 308 12.69 7.40 22.02
C TYR A 308 13.92 6.65 21.48
N ALA A 309 13.73 5.55 20.74
CA ALA A 309 14.81 4.83 20.06
C ALA A 309 15.53 5.75 19.07
N LYS A 310 14.78 6.47 18.24
CA LYS A 310 15.33 7.47 17.30
C LYS A 310 16.11 8.56 18.02
N HIS A 311 15.59 9.10 19.13
CA HIS A 311 16.29 10.12 19.91
C HIS A 311 17.61 9.63 20.49
N LEU A 312 17.69 8.36 20.88
CA LEU A 312 18.91 7.72 21.36
C LEU A 312 19.85 7.26 20.23
N GLU A 313 19.48 7.50 18.97
CA GLU A 313 20.18 7.01 17.77
C GLU A 313 20.34 5.47 17.77
N ASP A 314 19.41 4.76 18.41
CA ASP A 314 19.37 3.30 18.50
C ASP A 314 18.65 2.73 17.28
N SER A 315 19.39 2.65 16.17
CA SER A 315 18.89 2.20 14.87
C SER A 315 18.46 0.72 14.89
N GLU A 316 19.12 -0.13 15.67
CA GLU A 316 18.75 -1.53 15.87
C GLU A 316 17.39 -1.66 16.56
N THR A 317 17.14 -0.93 17.64
CA THR A 317 15.84 -0.96 18.31
C THR A 317 14.75 -0.32 17.45
N THR A 318 15.08 0.77 16.74
CA THR A 318 14.17 1.41 15.79
C THR A 318 13.75 0.42 14.71
N TYR A 319 14.71 -0.30 14.11
CA TYR A 319 14.43 -1.33 13.12
C TYR A 319 13.58 -2.46 13.71
N ALA A 320 13.93 -2.96 14.90
CA ALA A 320 13.19 -4.02 15.54
C ALA A 320 11.73 -3.65 15.84
N LEU A 321 11.40 -2.38 16.08
CA LEU A 321 10.03 -1.92 16.32
C LEU A 321 9.13 -1.93 15.07
N TYR A 322 9.69 -2.00 13.86
CA TYR A 322 8.88 -2.20 12.66
C TYR A 322 8.24 -3.58 12.65
N ILE A 323 7.03 -3.66 12.10
CA ILE A 323 6.40 -4.91 11.74
C ILE A 323 7.30 -5.67 10.74
N LYS A 324 7.41 -7.00 10.85
CA LYS A 324 8.30 -7.80 10.02
C LYS A 324 7.51 -8.74 9.12
N GLY A 325 8.08 -9.03 7.96
CA GLY A 325 7.48 -9.91 6.96
C GLY A 325 7.38 -9.22 5.60
N GLU A 326 7.56 -10.00 4.55
CA GLU A 326 7.54 -9.53 3.16
C GLU A 326 6.23 -8.80 2.82
N MET A 327 5.10 -9.25 3.39
CA MET A 327 3.78 -8.62 3.23
C MET A 327 3.69 -7.16 3.68
N PHE A 328 4.58 -6.70 4.56
CA PHE A 328 4.57 -5.32 5.08
C PHE A 328 5.59 -4.42 4.37
N GLY A 329 6.36 -4.94 3.41
CA GLY A 329 7.37 -4.19 2.67
C GLY A 329 8.54 -3.69 3.53
N THR A 330 8.70 -4.21 4.74
CA THR A 330 9.85 -3.87 5.60
C THR A 330 11.09 -4.57 5.05
N PRO A 331 12.17 -3.84 4.69
CA PRO A 331 13.39 -4.44 4.19
C PRO A 331 13.98 -5.41 5.23
N SER A 332 14.73 -6.40 4.75
CA SER A 332 15.51 -7.28 5.63
C SER A 332 16.52 -6.48 6.45
N GLU A 333 17.03 -7.07 7.53
CA GLU A 333 18.00 -6.42 8.39
C GLU A 333 19.28 -6.08 7.61
N GLU A 334 19.72 -7.01 6.76
CA GLU A 334 20.87 -6.85 5.89
C GLU A 334 20.68 -5.67 4.91
N GLU A 335 19.51 -5.54 4.29
CA GLU A 335 19.20 -4.42 3.39
C GLU A 335 19.12 -3.08 4.15
N TYR A 336 18.40 -3.06 5.27
CA TYR A 336 18.18 -1.86 6.07
C TYR A 336 19.50 -1.24 6.57
N PHE A 337 20.42 -2.10 7.03
CA PHE A 337 21.73 -1.66 7.51
C PHE A 337 22.82 -1.62 6.43
N GLY A 338 22.62 -2.32 5.31
CA GLY A 338 23.51 -2.31 4.15
C GLY A 338 23.40 -1.01 3.34
N GLU A 339 22.21 -0.42 3.26
CA GLU A 339 21.94 0.86 2.60
C GLU A 339 21.28 1.87 3.56
N PRO A 340 21.98 2.29 4.62
CA PRO A 340 21.37 2.98 5.75
C PRO A 340 20.85 4.39 5.43
N GLU A 341 21.38 5.02 4.38
CA GLU A 341 20.92 6.32 3.88
C GLU A 341 19.60 6.18 3.11
N PHE A 342 19.43 5.09 2.36
CA PHE A 342 18.24 4.83 1.56
C PHE A 342 17.05 4.43 2.43
N TYR A 343 17.28 3.57 3.42
CA TYR A 343 16.24 3.05 4.30
C TYR A 343 16.01 3.86 5.58
N GLY A 344 16.73 4.97 5.76
CA GLY A 344 16.56 5.85 6.91
C GLY A 344 17.06 5.26 8.24
N ALA A 345 18.03 4.34 8.18
CA ALA A 345 18.72 3.82 9.37
C ALA A 345 19.66 4.86 10.01
N ILE A 346 20.09 5.86 9.24
CA ILE A 346 20.86 7.01 9.73
C ILE A 346 19.90 8.10 10.19
N PHE A 347 20.02 8.46 11.47
CA PHE A 347 19.36 9.59 12.07
C PHE A 347 19.85 10.90 11.44
N ASN A 348 18.93 11.73 10.93
CA ASN A 348 19.26 12.95 10.22
C ASN A 348 18.65 14.21 10.87
N GLU A 349 18.94 15.39 10.29
CA GLU A 349 18.46 16.67 10.81
C GLU A 349 16.92 16.80 10.79
N ASN A 350 16.23 16.13 9.87
CA ASN A 350 14.77 16.12 9.85
C ASN A 350 14.22 15.33 11.05
N ASP A 351 14.85 14.21 11.42
CA ASP A 351 14.45 13.46 12.62
C ASP A 351 14.65 14.29 13.89
N LYS A 352 15.74 15.06 14.01
CA LYS A 352 15.97 15.99 15.12
C LYS A 352 14.90 17.07 15.20
N LYS A 353 14.55 17.65 14.05
CA LYS A 353 13.51 18.67 13.94
C LYS A 353 12.16 18.09 14.38
N LEU A 354 11.77 16.94 13.83
CA LEU A 354 10.52 16.26 14.18
C LEU A 354 10.46 15.90 15.67
N HIS A 355 11.56 15.39 16.25
CA HIS A 355 11.60 15.11 17.69
C HIS A 355 11.39 16.38 18.53
N SER A 356 12.03 17.49 18.15
CA SER A 356 11.87 18.77 18.83
C SER A 356 10.45 19.33 18.73
N GLU A 357 9.75 19.08 17.62
CA GLU A 357 8.33 19.41 17.44
C GLU A 357 7.45 18.53 18.34
N LEU A 358 7.67 17.21 18.34
CA LEU A 358 6.92 16.26 19.17
C LEU A 358 7.05 16.52 20.67
N GLN A 359 8.18 17.07 21.13
CA GLN A 359 8.36 17.50 22.53
C GLN A 359 7.40 18.63 22.95
N GLN A 360 6.92 19.43 21.99
CA GLN A 360 6.00 20.54 22.24
C GLN A 360 4.53 20.11 22.14
N VAL A 361 4.25 18.94 21.55
CA VAL A 361 2.91 18.37 21.45
C VAL A 361 2.43 17.94 22.84
N LYS A 362 1.22 18.36 23.19
CA LYS A 362 0.57 18.04 24.48
C LYS A 362 -0.62 17.11 24.35
N GLU A 363 -1.09 16.90 23.13
CA GLU A 363 -2.27 16.12 22.83
C GLU A 363 -1.99 15.27 21.59
N PHE A 364 -2.24 13.98 21.74
CA PHE A 364 -2.23 13.01 20.65
C PHE A 364 -3.63 12.42 20.54
N LYS A 365 -4.08 12.21 19.30
CA LYS A 365 -5.30 11.45 19.02
C LYS A 365 -4.91 10.07 18.50
N ILE A 366 -5.50 9.04 19.09
CA ILE A 366 -5.35 7.66 18.64
C ILE A 366 -6.63 7.29 17.92
N ASN A 367 -6.54 7.02 16.62
CA ASN A 367 -7.64 6.60 15.78
C ASN A 367 -7.43 5.12 15.43
N TYR A 368 -8.27 4.23 15.97
CA TYR A 368 -8.27 2.83 15.56
C TYR A 368 -9.03 2.71 14.25
N LEU A 369 -8.34 2.27 13.19
CA LEU A 369 -8.96 2.03 11.90
C LEU A 369 -9.67 0.67 11.89
N ASN A 370 -9.12 -0.29 12.62
CA ASN A 370 -9.67 -1.61 12.93
C ASN A 370 -8.91 -2.22 14.12
N ASP A 371 -9.24 -3.45 14.51
CA ASP A 371 -8.61 -4.16 15.64
C ASP A 371 -7.09 -4.31 15.53
N ASN A 372 -6.57 -4.26 14.30
CA ASN A 372 -5.18 -4.50 13.96
C ASN A 372 -4.45 -3.26 13.42
N GLU A 373 -5.09 -2.09 13.38
CA GLU A 373 -4.49 -0.90 12.80
C GLU A 373 -4.89 0.36 13.55
N ALA A 374 -3.89 1.20 13.84
CA ALA A 374 -4.10 2.46 14.52
C ALA A 374 -3.25 3.57 13.89
N ILE A 375 -3.82 4.77 13.84
CA ILE A 375 -3.13 5.99 13.46
C ILE A 375 -3.03 6.91 14.67
N ILE A 376 -1.85 7.45 14.92
CA ILE A 376 -1.64 8.52 15.87
C ILE A 376 -1.51 9.82 15.11
N THR A 377 -2.37 10.79 15.44
CA THR A 377 -2.30 12.14 14.88
C THR A 377 -2.03 13.17 15.97
N TRP A 378 -1.41 14.27 15.58
CA TRP A 378 -1.19 15.43 16.45
C TRP A 378 -1.29 16.71 15.63
N LYS A 379 -1.41 17.84 16.33
CA LYS A 379 -1.37 19.14 15.67
C LYS A 379 0.08 19.52 15.38
N GLY A 380 0.46 19.54 14.11
CA GLY A 380 1.76 19.96 13.63
C GLY A 380 1.88 21.49 13.48
N GLN A 381 3.00 21.93 12.90
CA GLN A 381 3.20 23.34 12.57
C GLN A 381 2.25 23.77 11.45
N GLU A 382 1.92 25.07 11.43
CA GLU A 382 1.07 25.71 10.39
C GLU A 382 -0.30 25.04 10.18
N GLY A 383 -0.79 24.29 11.17
CA GLY A 383 -2.10 23.62 11.10
C GLY A 383 -2.08 22.26 10.40
N SER A 384 -0.91 21.73 10.04
CA SER A 384 -0.79 20.34 9.57
C SER A 384 -1.27 19.34 10.62
N LEU A 385 -1.76 18.18 10.16
CA LEU A 385 -2.18 17.06 10.99
C LEU A 385 -1.38 15.80 10.62
N PRO A 386 -0.08 15.72 11.00
CA PRO A 386 0.72 14.54 10.69
C PRO A 386 0.08 13.28 11.27
N ALA A 387 0.21 12.18 10.53
CA ALA A 387 -0.29 10.88 10.92
C ALA A 387 0.85 9.87 11.01
N PHE A 388 0.79 8.99 12.01
CA PHE A 388 1.74 7.92 12.23
C PHE A 388 1.03 6.58 12.36
N ARG A 389 1.35 5.64 11.47
CA ARG A 389 0.67 4.36 11.33
C ARG A 389 1.33 3.25 12.14
N LEU A 390 0.52 2.51 12.89
CA LEU A 390 0.88 1.29 13.60
C LEU A 390 -0.01 0.12 13.17
N ILE A 391 0.60 -1.06 13.11
CA ILE A 391 -0.05 -2.32 12.74
C ILE A 391 0.14 -3.29 13.89
N LYS A 392 -0.90 -4.03 14.21
CA LYS A 392 -0.86 -5.09 15.21
C LYS A 392 -0.44 -6.39 14.55
N ASP A 393 0.62 -7.00 15.06
CA ASP A 393 0.99 -8.35 14.69
C ASP A 393 -0.10 -9.31 15.20
N SER A 394 -0.83 -9.95 14.28
CA SER A 394 -1.96 -10.82 14.61
C SER A 394 -1.54 -12.12 15.29
N LYS A 395 -0.30 -12.58 15.11
CA LYS A 395 0.23 -13.81 15.73
C LYS A 395 0.60 -13.57 17.18
N MET A 396 1.24 -12.43 17.47
CA MET A 396 1.72 -12.10 18.82
C MET A 396 0.75 -11.18 19.60
N ASN A 397 -0.24 -10.60 18.92
CA ASN A 397 -1.18 -9.63 19.46
C ASN A 397 -0.48 -8.40 20.08
N VAL A 398 0.57 -7.91 19.41
CA VAL A 398 1.38 -6.75 19.84
C VAL A 398 1.39 -5.67 18.77
N TRP A 399 1.43 -4.40 19.18
CA TRP A 399 1.54 -3.28 18.26
C TRP A 399 2.98 -3.11 17.76
N LYS A 400 3.12 -2.87 16.46
CA LYS A 400 4.38 -2.62 15.76
C LYS A 400 4.23 -1.39 14.86
N VAL A 401 5.35 -0.78 14.51
CA VAL A 401 5.38 0.38 13.62
C VAL A 401 5.24 -0.09 12.17
N SER A 402 4.38 0.55 11.37
CA SER A 402 4.32 0.26 9.93
C SER A 402 5.64 0.62 9.26
N TRP A 403 6.00 -0.09 8.18
CA TRP A 403 7.04 0.43 7.29
C TRP A 403 6.58 1.76 6.68
N LEU A 404 7.50 2.73 6.60
CA LEU A 404 7.18 4.12 6.23
C LEU A 404 5.97 4.68 7.00
N PRO A 405 6.08 4.83 8.33
CA PRO A 405 4.92 5.03 9.19
C PRO A 405 4.32 6.44 9.12
N MET A 406 5.06 7.43 8.62
CA MET A 406 4.57 8.81 8.48
C MET A 406 3.69 8.94 7.23
N GLN A 407 2.50 9.54 7.38
CA GLN A 407 1.58 9.86 6.29
C GLN A 407 1.39 11.36 6.11
#